data_AF-A0A352M424-F1
#
_entry.id   AF-A0A352M424-F1
#
_cell.length_a   1.000
_cell.length_b   1.000
_cell.length_c   1.000
_cell.angle_alpha   90.00
_cell.angle_beta   90.00
_cell.angle_gamma   90.00
#
_symmetry.space_group_name_H-M   'P 1'
#
loop_
_entity.id
_entity.type
_entity.pdbx_description
1 polymer ?
#
loop_
_entity_poly.entity_id
_entity_poly.type
_entity_poly.pdbx_seq_one_letter_code
_entity_poly.pdbx_strand_id
1 'polypeptide(L)'
;MLKQAAFNFDERIERNGSNCFKWDFAPKVFGTSDILPMWVADMDFKSPPEVVDALSERVGHGIFGYGARPDSYYASFIAWAKKRYGFDIDKEHILFSPGIVPALSLCVTAFTAPGDGVIIQPPVYPPFAGVVK
;
A
#
# COMPACT_ATOMS: atom_id res chain seq x y z
N MET A 1 -10.78 -28.64 7.85
CA MET A 1 -10.85 -27.82 9.08
C MET A 1 -9.70 -26.84 9.04
N LEU A 2 -9.95 -25.58 8.69
CA LEU A 2 -8.91 -24.55 8.71
C LEU A 2 -8.66 -24.19 10.18
N LYS A 3 -7.44 -24.38 10.67
CA LYS A 3 -7.02 -23.78 11.93
C LYS A 3 -7.14 -22.27 11.74
N GLN A 4 -8.11 -21.65 12.39
CA GLN A 4 -8.17 -20.20 12.48
C GLN A 4 -6.93 -19.80 13.27
N ALA A 5 -5.88 -19.32 12.60
CA ALA A 5 -4.80 -18.63 13.28
C ALA A 5 -5.45 -17.42 13.95
N ALA A 6 -5.58 -17.45 15.28
CA ALA A 6 -6.11 -16.33 16.02
C ALA A 6 -5.11 -15.17 15.86
N PHE A 7 -5.49 -14.14 15.11
CA PHE A 7 -4.72 -12.90 15.03
C PHE A 7 -4.68 -12.28 16.42
N ASN A 8 -3.47 -12.04 16.96
CA ASN A 8 -3.30 -11.36 18.24
C ASN A 8 -2.97 -9.89 18.01
N PHE A 9 -4.00 -9.04 17.95
CA PHE A 9 -3.82 -7.59 17.80
C PHE A 9 -3.44 -6.89 19.12
N ASP A 10 -3.48 -7.60 20.26
CA ASP A 10 -3.01 -7.10 21.56
C ASP A 10 -1.49 -7.31 21.74
N GLU A 11 -0.85 -8.05 20.84
CA GLU A 11 0.60 -8.24 20.85
C GLU A 11 1.31 -6.90 20.66
N ARG A 12 2.13 -6.50 21.64
CA ARG A 12 2.99 -5.33 21.53
C ARG A 12 4.22 -5.67 20.69
N ILE A 13 4.38 -4.98 19.57
CA ILE A 13 5.49 -5.15 18.64
C ILE A 13 6.39 -3.92 18.72
N GLU A 14 7.66 -4.13 19.09
CA GLU A 14 8.66 -3.08 19.04
C GLU A 14 8.98 -2.74 17.57
N ARG A 15 8.88 -1.46 17.22
CA ARG A 15 9.15 -0.94 15.86
C ARG A 15 10.33 0.02 15.80
N ASN A 16 10.84 0.50 16.93
CA ASN A 16 12.03 1.33 16.95
C ASN A 16 13.23 0.56 16.43
N GLY A 17 14.08 1.23 15.64
CA GLY A 17 15.24 0.62 15.00
C GLY A 17 14.92 -0.29 13.81
N SER A 18 13.66 -0.31 13.35
CA SER A 18 13.26 -1.06 12.14
C SER A 18 13.41 -0.26 10.85
N ASN A 19 13.90 0.98 10.93
CA ASN A 19 13.91 1.98 9.86
C ASN A 19 12.50 2.37 9.39
N CYS A 20 11.52 2.33 10.29
CA CYS A 20 10.14 2.67 9.95
C CYS A 20 9.90 4.18 10.00
N PHE A 21 9.18 4.70 9.01
CA PHE A 21 8.91 6.14 8.91
C PHE A 21 8.04 6.64 10.08
N LYS A 22 7.11 5.81 10.56
CA LYS A 22 6.19 6.19 11.64
C LYS A 22 6.91 6.50 12.96
N TRP A 23 7.83 5.63 13.39
CA TRP A 23 8.50 5.75 14.69
C TRP A 23 9.89 6.39 14.59
N ASP A 24 10.77 5.85 13.74
CA ASP A 24 12.18 6.27 13.71
C ASP A 24 12.37 7.68 13.13
N PHE A 25 11.45 8.14 12.27
CA PHE A 25 11.50 9.47 11.67
C PHE A 25 10.59 10.50 12.36
N ALA A 26 9.81 10.09 13.36
CA ALA A 26 8.96 10.99 14.11
C ALA A 26 9.72 12.19 14.72
N PRO A 27 10.92 12.02 15.32
CA PRO A 27 11.71 13.15 15.84
C PRO A 27 12.11 14.16 14.77
N LYS A 28 12.40 13.70 13.55
CA LYS A 28 12.73 14.59 12.43
C LYS A 28 11.51 15.37 11.94
N VAL A 29 10.33 14.77 12.00
CA VAL A 29 9.07 15.37 11.52
C VAL A 29 8.49 16.34 12.54
N PHE A 30 8.55 15.99 13.84
CA PHE A 30 7.89 16.74 14.91
C PHE A 30 8.87 17.53 15.80
N GLY A 31 10.18 17.39 15.59
CA GLY A 31 11.23 18.07 16.37
C GLY A 31 11.46 17.51 17.77
N THR A 32 10.83 16.39 18.13
CA THR A 32 10.96 15.74 19.44
C THR A 32 10.73 14.23 19.35
N SER A 33 11.44 13.48 20.18
CA SER A 33 11.22 12.03 20.37
C SER A 33 10.24 11.71 21.50
N ASP A 34 9.81 12.70 22.28
CA ASP A 34 8.86 12.53 23.38
C ASP A 34 7.41 12.57 22.87
N ILE A 35 7.09 11.67 21.94
CA ILE A 35 5.77 11.55 21.33
C ILE A 35 5.39 10.09 21.12
N LEU A 36 4.09 9.81 21.18
CA LEU A 36 3.53 8.55 20.70
C LEU A 36 3.10 8.72 19.23
N PRO A 37 3.77 8.08 18.25
CA PRO A 37 3.48 8.33 16.83
C PRO A 37 2.12 7.76 16.40
N MET A 38 1.19 8.63 15.99
CA MET A 38 -0.15 8.26 15.50
C MET A 38 -0.54 9.04 14.23
N TRP A 39 0.41 9.26 13.31
CA TRP A 39 0.28 10.27 12.26
C TRP A 39 0.26 9.72 10.82
N VAL A 40 1.20 8.83 10.46
CA VAL A 40 1.28 8.24 9.12
C VAL A 40 0.47 6.94 9.04
N ALA A 41 -0.15 6.72 7.88
CA ALA A 41 -1.08 5.63 7.64
C ALA A 41 -0.38 4.29 7.34
N ASP A 42 0.32 3.75 8.34
CA ASP A 42 0.66 2.32 8.44
C ASP A 42 0.23 1.77 9.81
N MET A 43 0.22 0.44 9.96
CA MET A 43 -0.26 -0.24 11.17
C MET A 43 0.90 -0.69 12.06
N ASP A 44 0.66 -0.78 13.37
CA ASP A 44 1.57 -1.41 14.34
C ASP A 44 1.23 -2.89 14.58
N PHE A 45 0.69 -3.56 13.55
CA PHE A 45 0.36 -4.99 13.57
C PHE A 45 1.25 -5.78 12.62
N LYS A 46 1.46 -7.06 12.92
CA LYS A 46 2.07 -7.99 11.96
C LYS A 46 1.17 -8.13 10.73
N SER A 47 1.78 -8.33 9.58
CA SER A 47 1.06 -8.79 8.39
C SER A 47 0.43 -10.16 8.65
N PRO A 48 -0.65 -10.53 7.93
CA PRO A 48 -1.23 -11.87 8.05
C PRO A 48 -0.17 -12.97 7.80
N PRO A 49 -0.22 -14.10 8.54
CA PRO A 49 0.71 -15.21 8.34
C PRO A 49 0.82 -15.65 6.89
N GLU A 50 -0.29 -15.67 6.15
CA GLU A 50 -0.33 -16.05 4.74
C GLU A 50 0.53 -15.13 3.85
N VAL A 51 0.64 -13.84 4.20
CA VAL A 51 1.51 -12.88 3.50
C VAL A 51 2.98 -13.12 3.86
N VAL A 52 3.25 -13.35 5.16
CA VAL A 52 4.61 -13.62 5.64
C VAL A 52 5.15 -14.92 5.02
N ASP A 53 4.35 -15.98 5.02
CA ASP A 53 4.72 -17.29 4.46
C ASP A 53 5.01 -17.20 2.96
N ALA A 54 4.17 -16.50 2.19
CA ALA A 54 4.39 -16.30 0.75
C ALA A 54 5.68 -15.51 0.46
N LEU A 55 6.00 -14.50 1.28
CA LEU A 55 7.26 -13.77 1.17
C LEU A 55 8.46 -14.65 1.55
N SER A 56 8.35 -15.43 2.63
CA SER A 56 9.39 -16.38 3.06
C SER A 56 9.66 -17.45 2.00
N GLU A 57 8.63 -17.99 1.36
CA GLU A 57 8.76 -18.92 0.24
C GLU A 57 9.49 -18.27 -0.95
N ARG A 58 9.10 -17.04 -1.32
CA ARG A 58 9.77 -16.29 -2.39
C ARG A 58 11.24 -16.03 -2.08
N VAL A 59 11.57 -15.70 -0.83
CA VAL A 59 12.96 -15.53 -0.37
C VAL A 59 13.73 -16.85 -0.44
N GLY A 60 13.10 -17.96 -0.01
CA GLY A 60 13.71 -19.29 -0.02
C GLY A 60 14.11 -19.78 -1.42
N HIS A 61 13.48 -19.28 -2.48
CA HIS A 61 13.89 -19.57 -3.86
C HIS A 61 15.30 -19.05 -4.21
N GLY A 62 15.77 -17.97 -3.58
CA GLY A 62 17.16 -17.50 -3.67
C GLY A 62 17.58 -16.74 -4.94
N ILE A 63 16.75 -16.70 -5.99
CA ILE A 63 17.03 -15.94 -7.23
C ILE A 63 16.07 -14.75 -7.36
N PHE A 64 16.59 -13.53 -7.53
CA PHE A 64 15.79 -12.29 -7.54
C PHE A 64 15.94 -11.48 -8.84
N GLY A 65 15.98 -12.17 -9.98
CA GLY A 65 15.99 -11.54 -11.30
C GLY A 65 14.64 -10.92 -11.68
N TYR A 66 14.50 -10.55 -12.96
CA TYR A 66 13.27 -9.95 -13.48
C TYR A 66 12.05 -10.86 -13.28
N GLY A 67 11.04 -10.31 -12.61
CA GLY A 67 9.74 -10.96 -12.40
C GLY A 67 8.69 -10.46 -13.39
N ALA A 68 7.79 -11.36 -13.80
CA ALA A 68 6.57 -11.05 -14.53
C ALA A 68 5.34 -11.34 -13.65
N ARG A 69 4.21 -10.70 -13.93
CA ARG A 69 2.95 -10.94 -13.22
C ARG A 69 2.20 -12.11 -13.88
N PRO A 70 1.98 -13.23 -13.17
CA PRO A 70 1.17 -14.32 -13.70
C PRO A 70 -0.33 -13.97 -13.70
N ASP A 71 -1.14 -14.73 -14.42
CA ASP A 71 -2.60 -14.55 -14.45
C ASP A 71 -3.26 -14.66 -13.07
N SER A 72 -2.68 -15.46 -12.17
CA SER A 72 -3.14 -15.58 -10.78
C SER A 72 -3.07 -14.27 -10.01
N TYR A 73 -2.14 -13.37 -10.35
CA TYR A 73 -2.07 -12.01 -9.77
C TYR A 73 -3.36 -11.26 -10.05
N TYR A 74 -3.75 -11.19 -11.32
CA TYR A 74 -4.97 -10.49 -11.77
C TYR A 74 -6.24 -11.15 -11.23
N ALA A 75 -6.31 -12.48 -11.33
CA ALA A 75 -7.46 -13.25 -10.84
C ALA A 75 -7.70 -13.02 -9.34
N SER A 76 -6.65 -12.90 -8.54
CA SER A 76 -6.77 -12.63 -7.09
C SER A 76 -7.46 -11.30 -6.80
N PHE A 77 -7.11 -10.24 -7.53
CA PHE A 77 -7.72 -8.92 -7.34
C PHE A 77 -9.15 -8.86 -7.87
N ILE A 78 -9.42 -9.45 -9.03
CA ILE A 78 -10.77 -9.53 -9.62
C ILE A 78 -11.72 -10.27 -8.66
N ALA A 79 -11.30 -11.44 -8.15
CA ALA A 79 -12.10 -12.20 -7.20
C ALA A 79 -12.30 -11.44 -5.87
N TRP A 80 -11.27 -10.73 -5.39
CA TRP A 80 -11.38 -9.89 -4.20
C TRP A 80 -12.40 -8.76 -4.39
N ALA A 81 -12.32 -8.02 -5.50
CA ALA A 81 -13.22 -6.92 -5.80
C ALA A 81 -14.68 -7.40 -5.93
N LYS A 82 -14.89 -8.52 -6.63
CA LYS A 82 -16.23 -9.12 -6.76
C LYS A 82 -16.79 -9.56 -5.42
N LYS A 83 -15.99 -10.26 -4.60
CA LYS A 83 -16.42 -10.77 -3.30
C LYS A 83 -16.71 -9.65 -2.29
N ARG A 84 -15.88 -8.60 -2.25
CA ARG A 84 -15.95 -7.54 -1.24
C ARG A 84 -16.91 -6.42 -1.62
N TYR A 85 -17.00 -6.10 -2.92
CA TYR A 85 -17.70 -4.91 -3.41
C TYR A 85 -18.77 -5.25 -4.45
N GLY A 86 -18.95 -6.53 -4.83
CA GLY A 86 -19.87 -6.93 -5.89
C GLY A 86 -19.43 -6.51 -7.29
N PHE A 87 -18.23 -5.94 -7.43
CA PHE A 87 -17.76 -5.28 -8.64
C PHE A 87 -17.04 -6.25 -9.58
N ASP A 88 -17.55 -6.36 -10.82
CA ASP A 88 -16.94 -7.14 -11.89
C ASP A 88 -15.90 -6.30 -12.63
N ILE A 89 -14.68 -6.81 -12.77
CA ILE A 89 -13.54 -6.13 -13.39
C ILE A 89 -12.97 -7.02 -14.49
N ASP A 90 -12.84 -6.48 -15.70
CA ASP A 90 -12.13 -7.12 -16.79
C ASP A 90 -10.61 -7.00 -16.58
N LYS A 91 -9.87 -8.07 -16.87
CA LYS A 91 -8.42 -8.14 -16.67
C LYS A 91 -7.69 -7.01 -17.41
N GLU A 92 -8.18 -6.68 -18.60
CA GLU A 92 -7.64 -5.69 -19.52
C GLU A 92 -7.71 -4.25 -18.96
N HIS A 93 -8.58 -4.02 -17.97
CA HIS A 93 -8.69 -2.74 -17.27
C HIS A 93 -7.67 -2.57 -16.13
N ILE A 94 -6.85 -3.59 -15.83
CA ILE A 94 -5.91 -3.57 -14.71
C ILE A 94 -4.50 -3.25 -15.19
N LEU A 95 -3.98 -2.09 -14.76
CA LEU A 95 -2.58 -1.70 -14.92
C LEU A 95 -1.86 -1.72 -13.57
N PHE A 96 -0.60 -2.14 -13.59
CA PHE A 96 0.25 -2.10 -12.41
C PHE A 96 0.90 -0.72 -12.24
N SER A 97 0.87 -0.22 -11.01
CA SER A 97 1.65 0.94 -10.57
C SER A 97 2.36 0.59 -9.26
N PRO A 98 3.59 1.07 -9.02
CA PRO A 98 4.28 0.86 -7.73
C PRO A 98 3.60 1.59 -6.56
N GLY A 99 2.66 2.50 -6.82
CA GLY A 99 1.87 3.18 -5.80
C GLY A 99 0.79 4.07 -6.37
N ILE A 100 -0.12 4.54 -5.51
CA ILE A 100 -1.26 5.36 -5.96
C ILE A 100 -0.83 6.77 -6.38
N VAL A 101 0.15 7.38 -5.69
CA VAL A 101 0.62 8.74 -6.01
C VAL A 101 1.28 8.82 -7.41
N PRO A 102 2.19 7.90 -7.79
CA PRO A 102 2.66 7.81 -9.18
C PRO A 102 1.53 7.59 -10.18
N ALA A 103 0.55 6.73 -9.87
CA ALA A 103 -0.60 6.51 -10.75
C ALA A 103 -1.43 7.79 -10.95
N LEU A 104 -1.70 8.55 -9.87
CA LEU A 104 -2.40 9.83 -9.96
C LEU A 104 -1.64 10.84 -10.84
N SER A 105 -0.32 10.94 -10.66
CA SER A 105 0.52 11.82 -11.49
C SER A 105 0.51 11.43 -12.97
N LEU A 106 0.52 10.13 -13.28
CA LEU A 106 0.39 9.62 -14.64
C LEU A 106 -1.00 9.93 -15.21
N CYS A 107 -2.07 9.77 -14.44
CA CYS A 107 -3.42 10.11 -14.87
C CYS A 107 -3.54 11.60 -15.20
N VAL A 108 -3.04 12.51 -14.36
CA VAL A 108 -3.02 13.95 -14.67
C VAL A 108 -2.26 14.18 -15.98
N THR A 109 -1.05 13.64 -16.10
CA THR A 109 -0.23 13.81 -17.32
C THR A 109 -0.89 13.24 -18.59
N ALA A 110 -1.62 12.13 -18.47
CA ALA A 110 -2.23 11.45 -19.60
C ALA A 110 -3.57 12.07 -20.03
N PHE A 111 -4.30 12.70 -19.10
CA PHE A 111 -5.69 13.15 -19.32
C PHE A 111 -5.86 14.67 -19.29
N THR A 112 -4.81 15.45 -19.07
CA THR A 112 -4.86 16.92 -19.08
C THR A 112 -3.69 17.52 -19.86
N ALA A 113 -3.84 18.77 -20.29
CA ALA A 113 -2.77 19.61 -20.81
C ALA A 113 -2.29 20.61 -19.73
N PRO A 114 -1.07 21.16 -19.86
CA PRO A 114 -0.64 22.27 -19.02
C PRO A 114 -1.62 23.44 -19.08
N GLY A 115 -2.11 23.88 -17.93
CA GLY A 115 -3.10 24.95 -17.80
C GLY A 115 -4.55 24.48 -17.59
N ASP A 116 -4.85 23.20 -17.78
CA ASP A 116 -6.16 22.64 -17.43
C ASP A 116 -6.37 22.60 -15.91
N GLY A 117 -7.62 22.77 -15.48
CA GLY A 117 -8.00 22.64 -14.07
C GLY A 117 -8.36 21.21 -13.68
N VAL A 118 -7.94 20.78 -12.48
CA VAL A 118 -8.35 19.52 -11.86
C VAL A 118 -9.08 19.82 -10.54
N ILE A 119 -10.30 19.32 -10.39
CA ILE A 119 -11.09 19.53 -9.17
C ILE A 119 -10.63 18.56 -8.08
N ILE A 120 -10.33 19.11 -6.90
CA ILE A 120 -10.10 18.38 -5.65
C ILE A 120 -11.05 18.89 -4.57
N GLN A 121 -11.43 18.04 -3.60
CA GLN A 121 -12.41 18.37 -2.56
C GLN A 121 -11.76 18.37 -1.17
N PRO A 122 -11.18 19.50 -0.70
CA PRO A 122 -10.51 19.57 0.59
C PRO A 122 -11.50 19.53 1.78
N PRO A 123 -11.08 19.06 2.98
CA PRO A 123 -9.76 18.49 3.26
C PRO A 123 -9.59 17.08 2.66
N VAL A 124 -8.46 16.84 2.01
CA VAL A 124 -8.15 15.58 1.31
C VAL A 124 -6.67 15.22 1.47
N TYR A 125 -6.32 13.97 1.17
CA TYR A 125 -4.94 13.47 1.18
C TYR A 125 -4.00 14.42 0.42
N PRO A 126 -2.97 15.02 1.06
CA PRO A 126 -2.19 16.12 0.48
C PRO A 126 -1.58 15.87 -0.90
N PRO A 127 -1.15 14.64 -1.24
CA PRO A 127 -0.68 14.34 -2.60
C PRO A 127 -1.68 14.59 -3.72
N PHE A 128 -3.00 14.66 -3.47
CA PHE A 128 -3.97 15.07 -4.49
C PHE A 128 -3.65 16.46 -5.06
N ALA A 129 -3.38 17.43 -4.18
CA ALA A 129 -2.96 18.77 -4.62
C ALA A 129 -1.53 18.74 -5.17
N GLY A 130 -0.63 17.92 -4.59
CA GLY A 130 0.78 17.88 -4.99
C GLY A 130 1.06 17.29 -6.38
N VAL A 131 0.16 16.46 -6.92
CA VAL A 131 0.30 15.88 -8.28
C VAL A 131 -0.32 16.74 -9.39
N VAL A 132 -1.18 17.70 -9.03
CA VAL A 132 -1.74 18.69 -9.96
C VAL A 132 -0.75 19.86 -10.01
N LYS A 133 -0.16 20.12 -11.17
CA LYS A 133 0.85 21.17 -11.37
C LYS A 133 0.42 22.17 -12.42
#